data_AF-A0AAV5SG69-F1
#
_entry.id   AF-A0AAV5SG69-F1
#
_cell.length_a   1.000
_cell.length_b   1.000
_cell.length_c   1.000
_cell.angle_alpha   90.00
_cell.angle_beta   90.00
_cell.angle_gamma   90.00
#
_symmetry.space_group_name_H-M   'P 1'
#
loop_
_entity.id
_entity.type
_entity.pdbx_description
1 polymer ?
#
loop_
_entity_poly.entity_id
_entity_poly.type
_entity_poly.pdbx_seq_one_letter_code
_entity_poly.pdbx_strand_id
1 'polypeptide(L)'
;GYAYFSTGFACLSNAILIYVILVTHLSHVGPYRWLLLSFAVIDILISLVHFALMPAVHITEFGYIFWAYRMLDLSTEQNMGCLMIWVFLFYQMFVLTAFHYVYRFVMLCKQVFYSSNRC
;
A
#
# COMPACT_ATOMS: atom_id res chain seq x y z
N GLY A 1 -2.86 12.83 -18.21
CA GLY A 1 -1.64 12.06 -18.54
C GLY A 1 -1.08 11.32 -17.33
N TYR A 2 -0.51 12.04 -16.37
CA TYR A 2 0.24 11.47 -15.23
C TYR A 2 -0.53 10.43 -14.41
N ALA A 3 -1.80 10.66 -14.07
CA ALA A 3 -2.58 9.70 -13.29
C ALA A 3 -2.79 8.36 -14.01
N TYR A 4 -2.97 8.37 -15.34
CA TYR A 4 -3.14 7.16 -16.15
C TYR A 4 -1.85 6.34 -16.18
N PHE A 5 -0.71 7.00 -16.39
CA PHE A 5 0.59 6.33 -16.40
C PHE A 5 0.94 5.75 -15.03
N SER A 6 0.77 6.54 -13.96
CA SER A 6 1.06 6.09 -12.59
C SER A 6 0.19 4.90 -12.18
N THR A 7 -1.11 4.94 -12.48
CA THR A 7 -2.02 3.83 -12.17
C THR A 7 -1.70 2.59 -12.99
N GLY A 8 -1.43 2.76 -14.29
CA GLY A 8 -1.06 1.64 -15.17
C GLY A 8 0.23 0.96 -14.72
N PHE A 9 1.26 1.75 -14.37
CA PHE A 9 2.51 1.23 -13.83
C PHE A 9 2.30 0.48 -12.52
N ALA A 10 1.57 1.08 -11.57
CA ALA A 10 1.31 0.46 -10.28
C ALA A 10 0.53 -0.86 -10.42
N CYS A 11 -0.54 -0.90 -11.23
CA CYS A 11 -1.28 -2.12 -11.49
C CYS A 11 -0.39 -3.21 -12.10
N LEU A 12 0.46 -2.87 -13.07
CA LEU A 12 1.38 -3.81 -13.70
C LEU A 12 2.41 -4.35 -12.71
N SER A 13 3.07 -3.47 -11.95
CA SER A 13 4.09 -3.87 -10.97
C SER A 13 3.52 -4.76 -9.86
N ASN A 14 2.33 -4.44 -9.34
CA ASN A 14 1.68 -5.26 -8.33
C ASN A 14 1.12 -6.58 -8.87
N ALA A 15 0.66 -6.61 -10.13
CA ALA A 15 0.30 -7.86 -10.79
C ALA A 15 1.51 -8.78 -10.96
N ILE A 16 2.67 -8.24 -11.33
CA ILE A 16 3.95 -8.98 -11.37
C ILE A 16 4.31 -9.49 -9.98
N LEU A 17 4.16 -8.67 -8.93
CA LEU A 17 4.43 -9.08 -7.55
C LEU A 17 3.54 -10.26 -7.14
N ILE A 18 2.23 -10.21 -7.43
CA ILE A 18 1.30 -11.32 -7.18
C ILE A 18 1.73 -12.56 -7.96
N TYR A 19 2.06 -12.43 -9.25
CA TYR A 19 2.54 -13.53 -10.08
C TYR A 19 3.80 -14.19 -9.49
N VAL A 20 4.79 -13.40 -9.08
CA VAL A 20 6.02 -13.89 -8.46
C VAL A 20 5.72 -14.62 -7.14
N ILE A 21 4.79 -14.11 -6.32
CA ILE A 21 4.39 -14.76 -5.06
C ILE A 21 3.73 -16.12 -5.31
N LEU A 22 2.90 -16.23 -6.36
CA LEU A 22 2.22 -17.48 -6.73
C LEU A 22 3.20 -18.51 -7.31
N VAL A 23 4.13 -18.09 -8.17
CA VAL A 23 5.11 -18.98 -8.83
C VAL A 23 6.21 -19.43 -7.87
N THR A 24 6.67 -18.53 -7.01
CA THR A 24 7.71 -18.88 -6.03
C THR A 24 7.05 -19.73 -4.97
N HIS A 25 7.39 -21.02 -4.82
CA HIS A 25 6.84 -21.92 -3.80
C HIS A 25 7.85 -22.18 -2.66
N LEU A 26 8.28 -21.12 -1.98
CA LEU A 26 9.10 -21.18 -0.76
C LEU A 26 8.22 -21.56 0.45
N SER A 27 8.31 -22.83 0.86
CA SER A 27 7.65 -23.41 2.03
C SER A 27 7.99 -22.76 3.38
N HIS A 28 9.11 -22.02 3.46
CA HIS A 28 9.63 -21.46 4.72
C HIS A 28 9.22 -20.00 5.03
N VAL A 29 8.43 -19.35 4.17
CA VAL A 29 8.05 -17.93 4.33
C VAL A 29 6.54 -17.72 4.46
N GLY A 30 5.83 -18.74 4.94
CA GLY A 30 4.36 -18.82 4.98
C GLY A 30 3.65 -17.52 5.40
N PRO A 31 3.95 -16.92 6.57
CA PRO A 31 3.28 -15.70 7.02
C PRO A 31 3.63 -14.44 6.20
N TYR A 32 4.87 -14.33 5.72
CA TYR A 32 5.32 -13.16 4.97
C TYR A 32 4.68 -13.05 3.58
N ARG A 33 4.31 -14.20 2.99
CA ARG A 33 3.60 -14.25 1.71
C ARG A 33 2.27 -13.51 1.77
N TRP A 34 1.51 -13.74 2.85
CA TRP A 34 0.23 -13.07 3.07
C TRP A 34 0.40 -11.58 3.27
N LEU A 35 1.50 -11.16 3.91
CA LEU A 35 1.83 -9.74 4.08
C LEU A 35 2.16 -9.08 2.74
N LEU A 36 2.99 -9.72 1.90
CA LEU A 36 3.31 -9.24 0.55
C LEU A 36 2.09 -9.20 -0.39
N LEU A 37 1.21 -10.20 -0.30
CA LEU A 37 -0.03 -10.24 -1.08
C LEU A 37 -0.98 -9.13 -0.64
N SER A 38 -1.14 -8.92 0.67
CA SER A 38 -1.95 -7.82 1.22
C SER A 38 -1.40 -6.46 0.77
N PHE A 39 -0.07 -6.29 0.78
CA PHE A 39 0.58 -5.10 0.26
C PHE A 39 0.25 -4.87 -1.22
N ALA A 40 0.40 -5.88 -2.08
CA ALA A 40 0.10 -5.76 -3.51
C ALA A 40 -1.37 -5.40 -3.78
N VAL A 41 -2.31 -6.00 -3.04
CA VAL A 41 -3.74 -5.72 -3.17
C VAL A 41 -4.07 -4.30 -2.74
N ILE A 42 -3.57 -3.87 -1.58
CA ILE A 42 -3.80 -2.51 -1.08
C ILE A 42 -3.19 -1.46 -2.03
N ASP A 43 -2.02 -1.72 -2.59
CA ASP A 43 -1.38 -0.79 -3.53
C ASP A 43 -2.16 -0.64 -4.85
N ILE A 44 -2.75 -1.73 -5.37
CA ILE A 44 -3.69 -1.67 -6.51
C ILE A 44 -4.94 -0.86 -6.14
N LEU A 45 -5.52 -1.10 -4.97
CA LEU A 45 -6.71 -0.35 -4.51
C LEU A 45 -6.42 1.14 -4.37
N ILE A 46 -5.30 1.51 -3.77
CA ILE A 46 -4.86 2.91 -3.65
C ILE A 46 -4.68 3.52 -5.04
N SER A 47 -4.07 2.79 -5.98
CA SER A 47 -3.86 3.27 -7.35
C SER A 47 -5.18 3.54 -8.08
N LEU A 48 -6.16 2.63 -7.94
CA LEU A 48 -7.50 2.79 -8.52
C LEU A 48 -8.24 3.98 -7.91
N VAL A 49 -8.17 4.15 -6.59
CA VAL A 49 -8.82 5.27 -5.88
C VAL A 49 -8.13 6.59 -6.21
N HIS A 50 -6.79 6.61 -6.31
CA HIS A 50 -6.04 7.77 -6.78
C HIS A 50 -6.44 8.16 -8.21
N PHE A 51 -6.66 7.18 -9.08
CA PHE A 51 -7.14 7.43 -10.44
C PHE A 51 -8.56 7.98 -10.47
N ALA A 52 -9.45 7.42 -9.64
CA ALA A 52 -10.86 7.79 -9.58
C ALA A 52 -11.08 9.18 -8.97
N LEU A 53 -10.41 9.50 -7.87
CA LEU A 53 -10.59 10.77 -7.16
C LEU A 53 -9.67 11.90 -7.66
N MET A 54 -8.46 11.56 -8.12
CA MET A 54 -7.34 12.51 -8.24
C MET A 54 -7.24 13.39 -6.99
N PRO A 55 -6.94 12.78 -5.83
CA PRO A 55 -6.91 13.49 -4.55
C PRO A 55 -5.79 14.51 -4.56
N ALA A 56 -6.11 15.72 -4.14
CA ALA A 56 -5.15 16.78 -3.90
C ALA A 56 -5.11 17.08 -2.41
N VAL A 57 -3.90 17.15 -1.87
CA VAL A 57 -3.65 17.46 -0.47
C VAL A 57 -2.86 18.75 -0.43
N HIS A 58 -3.39 19.73 0.27
CA HIS A 58 -2.67 20.94 0.59
C HIS A 58 -2.37 20.96 2.09
N ILE A 59 -1.08 21.08 2.41
CA ILE A 59 -0.58 21.10 3.78
C ILE A 59 -0.47 22.57 4.18
N THR A 60 -1.14 22.95 5.26
CA THR A 60 -1.03 24.27 5.89
C THR A 60 -0.34 24.14 7.24
N GLU A 61 0.08 25.26 7.84
CA GLU A 61 0.76 25.23 9.16
C GLU A 61 -0.10 24.63 10.28
N PHE A 62 -1.44 24.72 10.16
CA PHE A 62 -2.38 24.28 11.18
C PHE A 62 -3.16 23.02 10.78
N GLY A 63 -2.94 22.45 9.60
CA GLY A 63 -3.65 21.24 9.19
C GLY A 63 -3.52 20.85 7.73
N TYR A 64 -4.47 20.03 7.29
CA TYR A 64 -4.49 19.44 5.96
C TYR A 64 -5.86 19.68 5.34
N ILE A 65 -5.87 20.11 4.08
CA ILE A 65 -7.07 20.23 3.27
C ILE A 65 -6.96 19.22 2.14
N PHE A 66 -7.94 18.33 2.03
CA PHE A 66 -8.00 17.31 0.98
C PHE A 66 -9.28 17.49 0.15
N TRP A 67 -9.15 17.40 -1.17
CA TRP A 67 -10.27 17.41 -2.10
C TRP A 67 -10.01 16.48 -3.28
N ALA A 68 -11.09 16.05 -3.93
CA ALA A 68 -11.05 15.14 -5.06
C ALA A 68 -11.43 15.88 -6.34
N TYR A 69 -10.48 16.15 -7.22
CA TYR A 69 -10.69 16.96 -8.43
C TYR A 69 -11.79 16.41 -9.35
N ARG A 70 -11.93 15.08 -9.43
CA ARG A 70 -12.92 14.43 -10.32
C ARG A 70 -14.31 14.27 -9.70
N MET A 71 -14.47 14.62 -8.42
CA MET A 71 -15.69 14.41 -7.63
C MET A 71 -16.23 15.72 -7.04
N LEU A 72 -15.82 16.87 -7.59
CA LEU A 72 -16.28 18.19 -7.15
C LEU A 72 -17.76 18.44 -7.46
N ASP A 73 -18.30 17.78 -8.50
CA ASP A 73 -19.70 17.91 -8.93
C ASP A 73 -20.66 17.00 -8.14
N LEU A 74 -20.15 16.14 -7.26
CA LEU A 74 -20.97 15.27 -6.42
C LEU A 74 -21.52 15.99 -5.20
N SER A 75 -22.59 15.43 -4.64
CA SER A 75 -23.13 15.89 -3.35
C SER A 75 -22.07 15.80 -2.24
N THR A 76 -22.15 16.71 -1.27
CA THR A 76 -21.17 16.81 -0.17
C THR A 76 -21.02 15.49 0.59
N GLU A 77 -22.12 14.75 0.80
CA GLU A 77 -22.12 13.47 1.51
C GLU A 77 -21.33 12.40 0.75
N GLN A 78 -21.53 12.30 -0.57
CA GLN A 78 -20.82 11.35 -1.41
C GLN A 78 -19.32 11.67 -1.49
N ASN A 79 -18.99 12.95 -1.68
CA ASN A 79 -17.60 13.39 -1.72
C ASN A 79 -16.87 13.11 -0.38
N MET A 80 -17.55 13.35 0.74
CA MET A 80 -17.02 13.03 2.07
C MET A 80 -16.76 11.53 2.21
N GLY A 81 -17.70 10.68 1.80
CA GLY A 81 -17.52 9.23 1.83
C GLY A 81 -16.31 8.76 0.98
N CYS A 82 -16.15 9.29 -0.23
CA CYS A 82 -15.02 8.94 -1.08
C CYS A 82 -13.67 9.41 -0.50
N LEU A 83 -13.63 10.58 0.12
CA LEU A 83 -12.43 11.09 0.81
C LEU A 83 -12.08 10.26 2.06
N MET A 84 -13.08 9.80 2.83
CA MET A 84 -12.85 8.90 3.96
C MET A 84 -12.22 7.57 3.52
N ILE A 85 -12.68 7.01 2.39
CA ILE A 85 -12.09 5.80 1.80
C ILE A 85 -10.64 6.05 1.41
N TRP A 86 -10.34 7.19 0.78
CA TRP A 86 -8.97 7.57 0.44
C TRP A 86 -8.06 7.64 1.69
N VAL A 87 -8.51 8.32 2.75
CA VAL A 87 -7.73 8.45 4.00
C VAL A 87 -7.50 7.08 4.64
N PHE A 88 -8.52 6.22 4.68
CA PHE A 88 -8.40 4.88 5.24
C PHE A 88 -7.37 4.03 4.47
N LEU A 89 -7.47 4.00 3.15
CA LEU A 89 -6.54 3.24 2.30
C LEU A 89 -5.12 3.79 2.39
N PHE A 90 -4.96 5.12 2.40
CA PHE A 90 -3.66 5.76 2.55
C PHE A 90 -3.00 5.38 3.89
N TYR A 91 -3.75 5.41 4.99
CA TYR A 91 -3.24 5.01 6.30
C TYR A 91 -2.85 3.53 6.36
N GLN A 92 -3.64 2.65 5.74
CA GLN A 92 -3.39 1.20 5.70
C GLN A 92 -1.99 0.87 5.13
N MET A 93 -1.49 1.66 4.18
CA MET A 93 -0.15 1.47 3.59
C MET A 93 0.98 1.68 4.61
N PHE A 94 0.84 2.66 5.52
CA PHE A 94 1.83 2.88 6.58
C PHE A 94 1.88 1.71 7.56
N VAL A 95 0.71 1.19 7.92
CA VAL A 95 0.61 0.04 8.83
C VAL A 95 1.27 -1.20 8.21
N LEU A 96 1.00 -1.49 6.93
CA LEU A 96 1.61 -2.63 6.24
C LEU A 96 3.13 -2.50 6.09
N THR A 97 3.62 -1.30 5.76
CA THR A 97 5.07 -1.05 5.67
C THR A 97 5.76 -1.19 7.03
N ALA A 98 5.12 -0.77 8.13
CA ALA A 98 5.60 -0.99 9.49
C ALA A 98 5.69 -2.49 9.83
N PHE A 99 4.66 -3.29 9.50
CA PHE A 99 4.71 -4.74 9.68
C PHE A 99 5.81 -5.40 8.85
N HIS A 100 6.03 -4.96 7.61
CA HIS A 100 7.14 -5.43 6.78
C HIS A 100 8.50 -5.14 7.42
N TYR A 101 8.67 -3.94 7.97
CA TYR A 101 9.90 -3.56 8.67
C TYR A 101 10.16 -4.46 9.89
N VAL A 102 9.18 -4.60 10.78
CA VAL A 102 9.29 -5.43 11.98
C VAL A 102 9.57 -6.89 11.62
N TYR A 103 8.87 -7.44 10.61
CA TYR A 103 9.09 -8.82 10.18
C TYR A 103 10.53 -9.04 9.68
N ARG A 104 11.05 -8.12 8.86
CA ARG A 104 12.43 -8.21 8.36
C ARG A 104 13.44 -8.08 9.48
N PHE A 105 13.21 -7.18 10.44
CA PHE A 105 14.06 -7.03 11.62
C PHE A 105 14.15 -8.32 12.43
N VAL A 106 13.01 -8.94 12.75
CA VAL A 106 12.97 -10.21 13.51
C VAL A 106 13.67 -11.35 12.76
N MET A 107 13.50 -11.43 11.43
CA MET A 107 14.18 -12.44 10.61
C MET A 107 15.70 -12.27 10.63
N LEU A 108 16.20 -11.04 10.56
CA LEU A 108 17.64 -10.75 10.66
C LEU A 108 18.19 -11.12 12.05
N CYS A 109 17.51 -10.73 13.13
CA CYS A 109 17.93 -11.08 14.50
C CYS A 109 17.96 -12.60 14.72
N LYS A 110 16.98 -13.34 14.20
CA LYS A 110 16.98 -14.82 14.25
C LYS A 110 18.20 -15.40 13.54
N GLN A 111 18.57 -14.90 12.37
CA GLN A 111 19.75 -15.37 11.65
C GLN A 111 21.05 -15.12 12.42
N VAL A 112 21.21 -13.95 13.04
CA VAL A 112 22.39 -13.61 13.86
C VAL A 112 22.51 -14.52 15.09
N PHE A 113 21.40 -14.80 15.77
CA PHE A 113 21.39 -15.71 16.92
C PHE A 113 21.79 -17.14 16.53
N TYR A 114 21.28 -17.65 15.40
CA TYR A 114 21.66 -18.97 14.89
C TYR A 114 23.12 -19.05 14.41
N SER A 115 23.71 -17.96 13.90
CA SER A 115 25.13 -17.95 13.54
C SER A 115 26.06 -17.90 14.77
N SER A 116 25.65 -17.24 15.85
CA SER A 116 26.45 -17.13 17.07
C SER A 116 26.52 -18.44 17.88
N ASN A 117 25.49 -19.29 17.82
CA ASN A 117 25.43 -20.58 18.54
C ASN A 117 26.05 -21.76 17.77
N ARG A 118 26.74 -21.52 16.64
CA ARG A 118 27.47 -22.53 15.87
C ARG A 118 29.00 -22.46 16.07
N CYS A 119 29.48 -21.70 17.04
CA CYS A 119 30.87 -21.68 17.49
C CYS A 119 31.00 -22.35 18.85
#